data_AF-A0A931V3Y7-F1
#
_entry.id   AF-A0A931V3Y7-F1
#
_cell.length_a   1.000
_cell.length_b   1.000
_cell.length_c   1.000
_cell.angle_alpha   90.00
_cell.angle_beta   90.00
_cell.angle_gamma   90.00
#
_symmetry.space_group_name_H-M   'P 1'
#
loop_
_entity.id
_entity.type
_entity.pdbx_description
1 polymer ?
#
loop_
_entity_poly.entity_id
_entity_poly.type
_entity_poly.pdbx_seq_one_letter_code
_entity_poly.pdbx_strand_id
1 'polypeptide(L)'
;MTGEIVARVVRALERYYQASAEDPRPFVAVHEDDGGRELLLVREGEEDLELKLVLPRRLATVPPQGWQTLTLDDRCQVVEGASHFLMVCERARADRSTTHLELELQAEVDKWLVLSNGGRLDRDADLELRDALFPIARASREGEFLHPANTVEGERYRLANNLAARFVHKLSTTFVRAGRHDDLRAELSKFFRMTQEEKLRAVAA
;
A
#
# COMPACT_ATOMS: atom_id res chain seq x y z
N MET A 1 -1.96 22.53 4.48
CA MET A 1 -2.90 22.06 3.44
C MET A 1 -3.14 20.58 3.68
N THR A 2 -4.39 20.13 3.60
CA THR A 2 -4.78 18.74 3.90
C THR A 2 -4.38 17.80 2.76
N GLY A 3 -3.89 16.61 3.08
CA GLY A 3 -3.61 15.56 2.09
C GLY A 3 -2.31 15.71 1.30
N GLU A 4 -1.45 16.68 1.61
CA GLU A 4 -0.19 16.90 0.87
C GLU A 4 0.75 15.70 0.91
N ILE A 5 0.83 15.01 2.05
CA ILE A 5 1.66 13.82 2.17
C ILE A 5 1.13 12.65 1.34
N VAL A 6 -0.19 12.46 1.28
CA VAL A 6 -0.83 11.45 0.41
C VAL A 6 -0.55 11.76 -1.05
N ALA A 7 -0.75 13.02 -1.48
CA ALA A 7 -0.50 13.44 -2.85
C ALA A 7 0.97 13.20 -3.26
N ARG A 8 1.91 13.37 -2.33
CA ARG A 8 3.32 13.02 -2.56
C ARG A 8 3.51 11.51 -2.78
N VAL A 9 2.85 10.66 -1.98
CA VAL A 9 2.97 9.20 -2.10
C VAL A 9 2.28 8.70 -3.37
N VAL A 10 1.06 9.17 -3.68
CA VAL A 10 0.36 8.85 -4.94
C VAL A 10 1.25 9.17 -6.14
N ARG A 11 1.82 10.39 -6.20
CA ARG A 11 2.75 10.76 -7.28
C ARG A 11 3.99 9.86 -7.36
N ALA A 12 4.46 9.33 -6.24
CA ALA A 12 5.57 8.39 -6.24
C ALA A 12 5.17 7.04 -6.84
N LEU A 13 4.01 6.51 -6.46
CA LEU A 13 3.47 5.25 -6.97
C LEU A 13 3.11 5.36 -8.46
N GLU A 14 2.49 6.46 -8.91
CA GLU A 14 2.22 6.75 -10.33
C GLU A 14 3.48 6.61 -11.19
N ARG A 15 4.63 7.14 -10.71
CA ARG A 15 5.91 7.00 -11.42
C ARG A 15 6.44 5.56 -11.45
N TYR A 16 6.20 4.75 -10.42
CA TYR A 16 6.59 3.34 -10.42
C TYR A 16 5.73 2.53 -11.37
N TYR A 17 4.43 2.77 -11.37
CA TYR A 17 3.47 1.97 -12.09
C TYR A 17 3.16 2.47 -13.49
N GLN A 18 3.58 3.68 -13.86
CA GLN A 18 3.12 4.35 -15.07
C GLN A 18 1.58 4.35 -15.11
N ALA A 19 1.00 4.68 -13.95
CA ALA A 19 -0.43 4.81 -13.72
C ALA A 19 -0.75 6.26 -13.40
N SER A 20 -2.03 6.59 -13.34
CA SER A 20 -2.50 7.92 -12.93
C SER A 20 -3.66 7.76 -11.96
N ALA A 21 -3.87 8.73 -11.09
CA ALA A 21 -5.05 8.91 -10.25
C ALA A 21 -5.55 10.37 -10.35
N GLU A 22 -6.75 10.64 -9.86
CA GLU A 22 -7.16 12.02 -9.60
C GLU A 22 -6.22 12.62 -8.53
N ASP A 23 -6.19 13.95 -8.40
CA ASP A 23 -5.50 14.55 -7.25
C ASP A 23 -6.20 14.08 -5.97
N PRO A 24 -5.53 13.41 -5.02
CA PRO A 24 -6.20 12.89 -3.81
C PRO A 24 -6.63 14.00 -2.86
N ARG A 25 -6.07 15.21 -2.93
CA ARG A 25 -6.28 16.28 -1.91
C ARG A 25 -7.75 16.67 -1.72
N PRO A 26 -8.57 16.86 -2.75
CA PRO A 26 -10.00 17.15 -2.60
C PRO A 26 -10.79 16.00 -1.96
N PHE A 27 -10.26 14.78 -2.00
CA PHE A 27 -10.90 13.58 -1.45
C PHE A 27 -10.48 13.32 0.00
N VAL A 28 -9.45 14.01 0.52
CA VAL A 28 -8.98 13.80 1.89
C VAL A 28 -9.89 14.49 2.90
N ALA A 29 -10.42 13.69 3.83
CA ALA A 29 -11.13 14.14 5.01
C ALA A 29 -10.38 13.75 6.28
N VAL A 30 -10.71 14.43 7.38
CA VAL A 30 -10.14 14.16 8.69
C VAL A 30 -11.09 13.24 9.46
N HIS A 31 -10.54 12.19 10.07
CA HIS A 31 -11.27 11.33 10.99
C HIS A 31 -11.77 12.14 12.19
N GLU A 32 -13.01 11.94 12.60
CA GLU A 32 -13.60 12.69 13.72
C GLU A 32 -12.99 12.29 15.07
N ASP A 33 -12.61 11.02 15.19
CA ASP A 33 -11.86 10.47 16.32
C ASP A 33 -10.34 10.50 16.05
N ASP A 34 -9.56 11.08 16.97
CA ASP A 34 -8.10 11.12 16.91
C ASP A 34 -7.45 9.71 16.99
N GLY A 35 -8.17 8.72 17.52
CA GLY A 35 -7.79 7.30 17.53
C GLY A 35 -8.12 6.53 16.25
N GLY A 36 -8.76 7.18 15.28
CA GLY A 36 -9.11 6.57 14.00
C GLY A 36 -7.90 6.06 13.22
N ARG A 37 -8.16 5.19 12.24
CA ARG A 37 -7.20 4.77 11.21
C ARG A 37 -7.59 5.32 9.85
N GLU A 38 -6.68 5.20 8.90
CA GLU A 38 -7.00 5.44 7.48
C GLU A 38 -8.19 4.58 7.03
N LEU A 39 -9.07 5.19 6.23
CA LEU A 39 -10.20 4.52 5.58
C LEU A 39 -10.45 5.14 4.20
N LEU A 40 -10.57 4.30 3.17
CA LEU A 40 -11.10 4.71 1.87
C LEU A 40 -12.58 4.32 1.78
N LEU A 41 -13.46 5.33 1.79
CA LEU A 41 -14.88 5.14 1.52
C LEU A 41 -15.12 5.22 0.02
N VAL A 42 -15.85 4.25 -0.50
CA VAL A 42 -16.22 4.16 -1.92
C VAL A 42 -17.73 4.06 -2.00
N ARG A 43 -18.35 4.88 -2.86
CA ARG A 43 -19.76 4.78 -3.20
C ARG A 43 -19.89 4.70 -4.71
N GLU A 44 -20.56 3.64 -5.17
CA GLU A 44 -20.90 3.45 -6.57
C GLU A 44 -22.22 4.15 -6.90
N GLY A 45 -22.17 5.05 -7.88
CA GLY A 45 -23.32 5.65 -8.54
C GLY A 45 -23.66 4.92 -9.83
N GLU A 46 -24.60 5.47 -10.61
CA GLU A 46 -24.98 4.87 -11.90
C GLU A 46 -23.90 5.03 -12.98
N GLU A 47 -23.18 6.16 -12.96
CA GLU A 47 -22.16 6.52 -13.96
C GLU A 47 -20.81 6.93 -13.34
N ASP A 48 -20.72 6.98 -12.01
CA ASP A 48 -19.56 7.49 -11.30
C ASP A 48 -19.19 6.67 -10.06
N LEU A 49 -17.96 6.88 -9.60
CA LEU A 49 -17.46 6.42 -8.32
C LEU A 49 -17.11 7.63 -7.47
N GLU A 50 -17.74 7.72 -6.30
CA GLU A 50 -17.38 8.71 -5.31
C GLU A 50 -16.40 8.13 -4.29
N LEU A 51 -15.34 8.88 -4.01
CA LEU A 51 -14.28 8.48 -3.11
C LEU A 51 -14.18 9.47 -1.94
N LYS A 52 -13.81 8.97 -0.77
CA LYS A 52 -13.41 9.80 0.36
C LYS A 52 -12.31 9.09 1.15
N LEU A 53 -11.13 9.69 1.20
CA LEU A 53 -9.99 9.18 1.94
C LEU A 53 -9.96 9.84 3.33
N VAL A 54 -10.41 9.12 4.35
CA VAL A 54 -10.45 9.60 5.72
C VAL A 54 -9.13 9.26 6.39
N LEU A 55 -8.43 10.27 6.89
CA LEU A 55 -7.17 10.12 7.61
C LEU A 55 -7.27 10.61 9.04
N PRO A 56 -6.53 10.01 9.98
CA PRO A 56 -6.35 10.59 11.32
C PRO A 56 -5.85 12.03 11.20
N ARG A 57 -6.35 12.93 12.06
CA ARG A 57 -6.00 14.37 12.00
C ARG A 57 -4.49 14.60 11.96
N ARG A 58 -3.75 13.85 12.78
CA ARG A 58 -2.28 13.89 12.87
C ARG A 58 -1.56 13.56 11.56
N LEU A 59 -2.21 12.87 10.62
CA LEU A 59 -1.66 12.49 9.30
C LEU A 59 -2.18 13.40 8.18
N ALA A 60 -3.45 13.79 8.26
CA ALA A 60 -4.12 14.58 7.24
C ALA A 60 -3.46 15.94 6.98
N THR A 61 -2.83 16.55 8.00
CA THR A 61 -2.21 17.88 7.91
C THR A 61 -0.69 17.86 7.80
N VAL A 62 -0.07 16.68 7.68
CA VAL A 62 1.39 16.54 7.65
C VAL A 62 1.94 17.15 6.36
N PRO A 63 2.87 18.12 6.45
CA PRO A 63 3.53 18.62 5.26
C PRO A 63 4.48 17.56 4.69
N PRO A 64 4.82 17.59 3.39
CA PRO A 64 5.71 16.60 2.78
C PRO A 64 7.06 16.40 3.50
N GLN A 65 7.60 17.45 4.11
CA GLN A 65 8.87 17.44 4.86
C GLN A 65 8.76 16.75 6.22
N GLY A 66 7.54 16.53 6.73
CA GLY A 66 7.27 15.80 7.97
C GLY A 66 7.27 14.28 7.81
N TRP A 67 7.51 13.75 6.61
CA TRP A 67 7.51 12.30 6.36
C TRP A 67 8.45 11.53 7.28
N GLN A 68 9.67 12.05 7.48
CA GLN A 68 10.69 11.37 8.30
C GLN A 68 10.38 11.40 9.81
N THR A 69 9.50 12.30 10.27
CA THR A 69 9.14 12.42 11.69
C THR A 69 7.96 11.53 12.08
N LEU A 70 7.30 10.89 11.10
CA LEU A 70 6.21 9.97 11.33
C LEU A 70 6.71 8.62 11.85
N THR A 71 5.91 7.99 12.70
CA THR A 71 6.15 6.60 13.12
C THR A 71 6.08 5.65 11.92
N LEU A 72 6.50 4.39 12.09
CA LEU A 72 6.33 3.39 11.03
C LEU A 72 4.84 3.17 10.72
N ASP A 73 4.00 2.99 11.75
CA ASP A 73 2.56 2.79 11.59
C ASP A 73 1.90 3.97 10.86
N ASP A 74 2.23 5.21 11.24
CA ASP A 74 1.70 6.41 10.57
C ASP A 74 2.10 6.48 9.09
N ARG A 75 3.35 6.13 8.76
CA ARG A 75 3.79 6.05 7.35
C ARG A 75 3.07 4.94 6.60
N CYS A 76 2.87 3.77 7.23
CA CYS A 76 2.10 2.68 6.63
C CYS A 76 0.67 3.10 6.32
N GLN A 77 -0.02 3.80 7.23
CA GLN A 77 -1.37 4.31 7.00
C GLN A 77 -1.45 5.30 5.83
N VAL A 78 -0.48 6.21 5.71
CA VAL A 78 -0.41 7.13 4.56
C VAL A 78 -0.21 6.37 3.25
N VAL A 79 0.65 5.35 3.24
CA VAL A 79 0.92 4.55 2.02
C VAL A 79 -0.28 3.68 1.66
N GLU A 80 -0.95 3.11 2.64
CA GLU A 80 -2.16 2.29 2.45
C GLU A 80 -3.27 3.10 1.78
N GLY A 81 -3.62 4.26 2.34
CA GLY A 81 -4.63 5.13 1.73
C GLY A 81 -4.24 5.63 0.33
N ALA A 82 -2.96 5.96 0.11
CA ALA A 82 -2.47 6.34 -1.21
C ALA A 82 -2.52 5.18 -2.22
N SER A 83 -2.19 3.97 -1.78
CA SER A 83 -2.22 2.75 -2.59
C SER A 83 -3.64 2.40 -3.00
N HIS A 84 -4.55 2.34 -2.03
CA HIS A 84 -5.98 2.07 -2.27
C HIS A 84 -6.59 3.11 -3.20
N PHE A 85 -6.34 4.40 -2.95
CA PHE A 85 -6.85 5.49 -3.79
C PHE A 85 -6.36 5.36 -5.23
N LEU A 86 -5.05 5.18 -5.46
CA LEU A 86 -4.50 5.02 -6.80
C LEU A 86 -5.07 3.79 -7.50
N MET A 87 -5.16 2.67 -6.79
CA MET A 87 -5.65 1.42 -7.35
C MET A 87 -7.12 1.49 -7.74
N VAL A 88 -7.98 2.07 -6.90
CA VAL A 88 -9.40 2.26 -7.22
C VAL A 88 -9.56 3.21 -8.42
N CYS A 89 -8.84 4.33 -8.46
CA CYS A 89 -8.88 5.23 -9.61
C CYS A 89 -8.41 4.56 -10.92
N GLU A 90 -7.36 3.73 -10.86
CA GLU A 90 -6.90 3.03 -12.06
C GLU A 90 -7.94 2.00 -12.52
N ARG A 91 -8.46 1.20 -11.59
CA ARG A 91 -9.43 0.14 -11.90
C ARG A 91 -10.72 0.72 -12.46
N ALA A 92 -11.20 1.81 -11.89
CA ALA A 92 -12.33 2.58 -12.41
C ALA A 92 -12.11 3.02 -13.88
N ARG A 93 -10.95 3.63 -14.19
CA ARG A 93 -10.66 4.08 -15.56
C ARG A 93 -10.48 2.94 -16.56
N ALA A 94 -10.06 1.77 -16.09
CA ALA A 94 -9.91 0.58 -16.90
C ALA A 94 -11.21 -0.23 -17.03
N ASP A 95 -12.33 0.23 -16.45
CA ASP A 95 -13.60 -0.50 -16.35
C ASP A 95 -13.40 -1.91 -15.74
N ARG A 96 -12.65 -1.95 -14.63
CA ARG A 96 -12.29 -3.18 -13.91
C ARG A 96 -12.75 -3.11 -12.48
N SER A 97 -13.28 -4.22 -11.99
CA SER A 97 -13.51 -4.43 -10.55
C SER A 97 -12.19 -4.64 -9.81
N THR A 98 -12.18 -4.32 -8.52
CA THR A 98 -11.15 -4.76 -7.58
C THR A 98 -11.81 -5.41 -6.36
N THR A 99 -11.03 -6.13 -5.57
CA THR A 99 -11.49 -6.77 -4.34
C THR A 99 -10.73 -6.19 -3.14
N HIS A 100 -11.28 -6.37 -1.95
CA HIS A 100 -10.56 -5.98 -0.74
C HIS A 100 -9.20 -6.72 -0.62
N LEU A 101 -9.13 -8.01 -0.97
CA LEU A 101 -7.86 -8.73 -0.88
C LEU A 101 -6.81 -8.20 -1.89
N GLU A 102 -7.23 -7.80 -3.09
CA GLU A 102 -6.34 -7.24 -4.10
C GLU A 102 -5.78 -5.87 -3.66
N LEU A 103 -6.63 -5.05 -3.04
CA LEU A 103 -6.27 -3.76 -2.44
C LEU A 103 -5.24 -3.94 -1.32
N GLU A 104 -5.54 -4.79 -0.34
CA GLU A 104 -4.64 -5.07 0.79
C GLU A 104 -3.30 -5.62 0.32
N LEU A 105 -3.31 -6.59 -0.60
CA LEU A 105 -2.07 -7.14 -1.17
C LEU A 105 -1.23 -6.07 -1.86
N GLN A 106 -1.86 -5.15 -2.59
CA GLN A 106 -1.14 -4.06 -3.24
C GLN A 106 -0.57 -3.08 -2.22
N ALA A 107 -1.36 -2.69 -1.22
CA ALA A 107 -0.93 -1.79 -0.16
C ALA A 107 0.29 -2.33 0.61
N GLU A 108 0.31 -3.63 0.91
CA GLU A 108 1.45 -4.28 1.57
C GLU A 108 2.74 -4.24 0.73
N VAL A 109 2.64 -4.44 -0.59
CA VAL A 109 3.78 -4.29 -1.51
C VAL A 109 4.22 -2.81 -1.61
N ASP A 110 3.26 -1.89 -1.65
CA ASP A 110 3.53 -0.44 -1.76
C ASP A 110 4.19 0.12 -0.50
N LYS A 111 3.82 -0.37 0.70
CA LYS A 111 4.49 -0.06 1.97
C LYS A 111 5.97 -0.35 1.88
N TRP A 112 6.35 -1.56 1.44
CA TRP A 112 7.76 -1.88 1.23
C TRP A 112 8.39 -1.01 0.15
N LEU A 113 7.73 -0.83 -1.00
CA LEU A 113 8.28 -0.06 -2.12
C LEU A 113 8.63 1.39 -1.72
N VAL A 114 7.72 2.07 -1.03
CA VAL A 114 7.88 3.46 -0.61
C VAL A 114 8.89 3.56 0.53
N LEU A 115 8.78 2.72 1.55
CA LEU A 115 9.64 2.77 2.74
C LEU A 115 11.07 2.30 2.46
N SER A 116 11.26 1.41 1.49
CA SER A 116 12.58 0.98 1.02
C SER A 116 13.22 1.94 0.02
N ASN A 117 12.56 3.06 -0.31
CA ASN A 117 12.98 4.00 -1.34
C ASN A 117 13.23 3.33 -2.71
N GLY A 118 12.35 2.41 -3.12
CA GLY A 118 12.53 1.67 -4.36
C GLY A 118 13.55 0.54 -4.28
N GLY A 119 13.68 -0.10 -3.11
CA GLY A 119 14.70 -1.12 -2.87
C GLY A 119 16.12 -0.55 -2.83
N ARG A 120 16.30 0.67 -2.29
CA ARG A 120 17.61 1.34 -2.18
C ARG A 120 18.17 1.37 -0.76
N LEU A 121 17.48 0.78 0.20
CA LEU A 121 18.07 0.53 1.52
C LEU A 121 19.24 -0.44 1.37
N ASP A 122 20.21 -0.33 2.29
CA ASP A 122 21.20 -1.39 2.45
C ASP A 122 20.52 -2.70 2.89
N ARG A 123 21.28 -3.79 2.83
CA ARG A 123 20.76 -5.14 3.09
C ARG A 123 20.16 -5.27 4.48
N ASP A 124 20.79 -4.72 5.49
CA ASP A 124 20.38 -4.91 6.88
C ASP A 124 19.13 -4.07 7.16
N ALA A 125 19.10 -2.82 6.67
CA ALA A 125 17.93 -1.97 6.73
C ALA A 125 16.71 -2.52 5.94
N ASP A 126 16.91 -3.15 4.76
CA ASP A 126 15.83 -3.83 4.02
C ASP A 126 15.28 -5.02 4.81
N LEU A 127 16.15 -5.79 5.46
CA LEU A 127 15.73 -6.93 6.29
C LEU A 127 14.94 -6.47 7.52
N GLU A 128 15.42 -5.46 8.23
CA GLU A 128 14.72 -4.88 9.38
C GLU A 128 13.35 -4.30 8.99
N LEU A 129 13.29 -3.58 7.86
CA LEU A 129 12.03 -3.06 7.33
C LEU A 129 11.05 -4.19 7.00
N ARG A 130 11.51 -5.25 6.33
CA ARG A 130 10.66 -6.38 5.96
C ARG A 130 10.20 -7.18 7.18
N ASP A 131 11.05 -7.32 8.19
CA ASP A 131 10.67 -7.95 9.47
C ASP A 131 9.59 -7.12 10.18
N ALA A 132 9.68 -5.79 10.13
CA ALA A 132 8.68 -4.90 10.71
C ALA A 132 7.35 -4.85 9.92
N LEU A 133 7.40 -4.97 8.58
CA LEU A 133 6.21 -4.96 7.73
C LEU A 133 5.49 -6.30 7.66
N PHE A 134 6.22 -7.42 7.75
CA PHE A 134 5.68 -8.76 7.52
C PHE A 134 5.84 -9.70 8.73
N PRO A 135 5.33 -9.33 9.93
CA PRO A 135 5.54 -10.11 11.15
C PRO A 135 4.94 -11.54 11.07
N ILE A 136 3.88 -11.73 10.29
CA ILE A 136 3.19 -13.03 10.17
C ILE A 136 4.06 -14.06 9.46
N ALA A 137 4.80 -13.63 8.43
CA ALA A 137 5.68 -14.51 7.65
C ALA A 137 6.80 -15.12 8.52
N ARG A 138 7.07 -14.54 9.70
CA ARG A 138 8.06 -15.01 10.67
C ARG A 138 7.47 -15.69 11.91
N ALA A 139 6.19 -16.07 11.87
CA ALA A 139 5.51 -16.84 12.93
C ALA A 139 5.59 -16.19 14.34
N SER A 140 5.71 -14.86 14.41
CA SER A 140 5.91 -14.17 15.68
C SER A 140 4.86 -13.07 15.84
N ARG A 141 3.98 -13.29 16.83
CA ARG A 141 3.07 -12.33 17.51
C ARG A 141 1.67 -12.15 16.93
N GLU A 142 0.74 -12.99 17.40
CA GLU A 142 -0.72 -12.80 17.24
C GLU A 142 -1.25 -11.47 17.82
N GLY A 143 -0.51 -10.81 18.71
CA GLY A 143 -0.92 -9.58 19.40
C GLY A 143 -0.66 -8.25 18.69
N GLU A 144 -0.11 -8.25 17.46
CA GLU A 144 0.23 -7.04 16.71
C GLU A 144 -0.81 -6.67 15.63
N PHE A 145 -1.88 -7.46 15.47
CA PHE A 145 -2.94 -7.21 14.48
C PHE A 145 -4.15 -6.52 15.08
N LEU A 146 -4.66 -5.52 14.36
CA LEU A 146 -5.89 -4.81 14.73
C LEU A 146 -7.11 -5.73 14.75
N HIS A 147 -7.20 -6.64 13.78
CA HIS A 147 -8.32 -7.57 13.65
C HIS A 147 -7.93 -9.00 14.06
N PRO A 148 -8.70 -9.64 14.97
CA PRO A 148 -8.47 -11.02 15.37
C PRO A 148 -8.43 -12.00 14.20
N ALA A 149 -7.68 -13.10 14.34
CA ALA A 149 -7.48 -14.10 13.28
C ALA A 149 -8.75 -14.84 12.86
N ASN A 150 -9.78 -14.80 13.69
CA ASN A 150 -11.08 -15.41 13.47
C ASN A 150 -12.13 -14.44 12.91
N THR A 151 -11.68 -13.32 12.32
CA THR A 151 -12.54 -12.36 11.62
C THR A 151 -12.19 -12.33 10.14
N VAL A 152 -13.17 -12.06 9.28
CA VAL A 152 -12.97 -12.00 7.82
C VAL A 152 -11.91 -10.95 7.45
N GLU A 153 -11.95 -9.80 8.12
CA GLU A 153 -10.97 -8.72 7.98
C GLU A 153 -9.58 -9.20 8.39
N GLY A 154 -9.49 -9.88 9.54
CA GLY A 154 -8.24 -10.40 10.04
C GLY A 154 -7.63 -11.48 9.16
N GLU A 155 -8.41 -12.45 8.67
CA GLU A 155 -7.93 -13.49 7.76
C GLU A 155 -7.45 -12.89 6.44
N ARG A 156 -8.22 -11.95 5.88
CA ARG A 156 -7.88 -11.24 4.64
C ARG A 156 -6.56 -10.48 4.76
N TYR A 157 -6.41 -9.69 5.82
CA TYR A 157 -5.17 -8.94 6.07
C TYR A 157 -3.98 -9.88 6.20
N ARG A 158 -4.12 -10.97 6.97
CA ARG A 158 -3.04 -11.95 7.16
C ARG A 158 -2.65 -12.62 5.84
N LEU A 159 -3.63 -12.95 5.01
CA LEU A 159 -3.39 -13.52 3.69
C LEU A 159 -2.62 -12.53 2.80
N ALA A 160 -3.08 -11.28 2.71
CA ALA A 160 -2.42 -10.22 1.95
C ALA A 160 -0.97 -10.01 2.39
N ASN A 161 -0.73 -9.87 3.70
CA ASN A 161 0.60 -9.65 4.27
C ASN A 161 1.54 -10.83 4.00
N ASN A 162 1.09 -12.08 4.13
CA ASN A 162 1.90 -13.26 3.80
C ASN A 162 2.26 -13.32 2.30
N LEU A 163 1.29 -13.02 1.43
CA LEU A 163 1.51 -13.01 -0.02
C LEU A 163 2.50 -11.90 -0.42
N ALA A 164 2.34 -10.70 0.14
CA ALA A 164 3.25 -9.58 -0.06
C ALA A 164 4.66 -9.92 0.43
N ALA A 165 4.81 -10.55 1.60
CA ALA A 165 6.11 -10.96 2.14
C ALA A 165 6.88 -11.89 1.18
N ARG A 166 6.18 -12.88 0.61
CA ARG A 166 6.74 -13.81 -0.39
C ARG A 166 7.15 -13.07 -1.67
N PHE A 167 6.28 -12.19 -2.17
CA PHE A 167 6.55 -11.43 -3.39
C PHE A 167 7.73 -10.47 -3.21
N VAL A 168 7.73 -9.68 -2.15
CA VAL A 168 8.82 -8.76 -1.80
C VAL A 168 10.13 -9.52 -1.59
N HIS A 169 10.10 -10.71 -0.98
CA HIS A 169 11.28 -11.56 -0.89
C HIS A 169 11.84 -11.94 -2.25
N LYS A 170 10.98 -12.35 -3.20
CA LYS A 170 11.35 -12.65 -4.59
C LYS A 170 11.91 -11.43 -5.31
N LEU A 171 11.29 -10.26 -5.16
CA LEU A 171 11.78 -9.00 -5.75
C LEU A 171 13.15 -8.60 -5.19
N SER A 172 13.32 -8.68 -3.87
CA SER A 172 14.57 -8.34 -3.18
C SER A 172 15.72 -9.25 -3.64
N THR A 173 15.47 -10.56 -3.69
CA THR A 173 16.49 -11.54 -4.12
C THR A 173 16.83 -11.46 -5.61
N THR A 174 15.83 -11.24 -6.47
CA THR A 174 16.00 -11.27 -7.93
C THR A 174 16.56 -9.97 -8.50
N PHE A 175 16.09 -8.82 -8.00
CA PHE A 175 16.37 -7.53 -8.61
C PHE A 175 17.18 -6.59 -7.72
N VAL A 176 16.77 -6.40 -6.45
CA VAL A 176 17.43 -5.43 -5.54
C VAL A 176 18.88 -5.82 -5.29
N ARG A 177 19.14 -7.07 -4.89
CA ARG A 177 20.50 -7.56 -4.63
C ARG A 177 21.40 -7.53 -5.87
N ALA A 178 20.81 -7.59 -7.06
CA ALA A 178 21.51 -7.53 -8.33
C ALA A 178 21.63 -6.09 -8.88
N GLY A 179 21.12 -5.07 -8.18
CA GLY A 179 21.10 -3.68 -8.65
C GLY A 179 20.20 -3.43 -9.87
N ARG A 180 19.31 -4.37 -10.20
CA ARG A 180 18.45 -4.35 -11.39
C ARG A 180 17.17 -3.54 -11.17
N HIS A 181 17.32 -2.26 -10.85
CA HIS A 181 16.18 -1.41 -10.45
C HIS A 181 15.16 -1.16 -11.57
N ASP A 182 15.57 -1.18 -12.83
CA ASP A 182 14.65 -1.04 -13.96
C ASP A 182 13.78 -2.29 -14.15
N ASP A 183 14.37 -3.48 -13.99
CA ASP A 183 13.63 -4.74 -14.00
C ASP A 183 12.70 -4.86 -12.79
N LEU A 184 13.14 -4.39 -11.61
CA LEU A 184 12.28 -4.26 -10.43
C LEU A 184 11.05 -3.39 -10.73
N ARG A 185 11.26 -2.22 -11.35
CA ARG A 185 10.17 -1.33 -11.74
C ARG A 185 9.24 -2.02 -12.73
N ALA A 186 9.78 -2.72 -13.74
CA ALA A 186 8.98 -3.42 -14.73
C ALA A 186 8.11 -4.51 -14.08
N GLU A 187 8.67 -5.31 -13.17
CA GLU A 187 7.93 -6.37 -12.47
C GLU A 187 6.86 -5.80 -11.54
N LEU A 188 7.17 -4.74 -10.79
CA LEU A 188 6.20 -4.02 -9.95
C LEU A 188 5.06 -3.42 -10.77
N SER A 189 5.38 -2.80 -11.90
CA SER A 189 4.43 -2.22 -12.86
C SER A 189 3.52 -3.29 -13.48
N LYS A 190 4.08 -4.45 -13.82
CA LYS A 190 3.32 -5.62 -14.27
C LYS A 190 2.39 -6.14 -13.17
N PHE A 191 2.90 -6.33 -11.95
CA PHE A 191 2.13 -6.82 -10.81
C PHE A 191 0.95 -5.90 -10.46
N PHE A 192 1.15 -4.58 -10.48
CA PHE A 192 0.07 -3.60 -10.23
C PHE A 192 -1.12 -3.77 -11.20
N ARG A 193 -0.87 -4.13 -12.46
CA ARG A 193 -1.91 -4.31 -13.49
C ARG A 193 -2.62 -5.67 -13.41
N MET A 194 -2.02 -6.65 -12.75
CA MET A 194 -2.61 -7.98 -12.59
C MET A 194 -3.94 -7.93 -11.83
N THR A 195 -4.89 -8.75 -12.23
CA THR A 195 -6.07 -9.13 -11.43
C THR A 195 -5.64 -9.83 -10.13
N GLN A 196 -6.56 -9.94 -9.16
CA GLN A 196 -6.31 -10.74 -7.95
C GLN A 196 -5.79 -12.15 -8.29
N GLU A 197 -6.42 -12.85 -9.22
CA GLU A 197 -6.05 -14.23 -9.56
C GLU A 197 -4.63 -14.31 -10.14
N GLU A 198 -4.26 -13.38 -11.01
CA GLU A 198 -2.91 -13.29 -11.57
C GLU A 198 -1.87 -12.95 -10.50
N LYS A 199 -2.17 -12.03 -9.57
CA LYS A 199 -1.29 -11.74 -8.44
C LYS A 199 -1.05 -12.98 -7.59
N LEU A 200 -2.11 -13.73 -7.26
CA LEU A 200 -2.00 -14.97 -6.49
C LEU A 200 -1.12 -16.01 -7.20
N ARG A 201 -1.29 -16.19 -8.52
CA ARG A 201 -0.42 -17.09 -9.31
C ARG A 201 1.03 -16.61 -9.33
N ALA A 202 1.27 -15.30 -9.48
CA ALA A 202 2.61 -14.72 -9.54
C ALA A 202 3.40 -14.86 -8.22
N VAL A 203 2.69 -14.84 -7.08
CA VAL A 203 3.26 -15.08 -5.74
C VAL A 203 3.44 -16.58 -5.45
N ALA A 204 2.58 -17.42 -6.01
CA ALA A 204 2.65 -18.87 -5.85
C ALA A 204 3.85 -19.50 -6.59
N ALA A 205 4.25 -18.92 -7.72
CA ALA A 205 5.35 -19.36 -8.59
C ALA A 205 6.74 -18.90 -8.11
#